data_AF-A0A497PC46-F1
#
_entry.id   AF-A0A497PC46-F1
#
_cell.length_a   1.000
_cell.length_b   1.000
_cell.length_c   1.000
_cell.angle_alpha   90.00
_cell.angle_beta   90.00
_cell.angle_gamma   90.00
#
_symmetry.space_group_name_H-M   'P 1'
#
loop_
_entity.id
_entity.type
_entity.pdbx_description
1 polymer ?
#
loop_
_entity_poly.entity_id
_entity_poly.type
_entity_poly.pdbx_seq_one_letter_code
_entity_poly.pdbx_strand_id
1 'polypeptide(L)' 'VLVAASKGMTGADIKAICTEAGMFAIRDDREIVHHQDFQRAIRKIALRGGTDRIPPGIYG' A
#
# COMPACT_ATOMS: atom_id res chain seq x y z
N VAL A 1 1.68 -1.81 13.68
CA VAL A 1 2.40 -2.22 12.44
C VAL A 1 1.98 -1.45 11.19
N LEU A 2 0.68 -1.26 10.87
CA LEU A 2 0.28 -0.52 9.65
C LEU A 2 0.73 0.95 9.64
N VAL A 3 0.64 1.65 10.77
CA VAL A 3 1.10 3.06 10.90
C VAL A 3 2.59 3.21 10.60
N ALA A 4 3.41 2.22 10.93
CA ALA A 4 4.84 2.24 10.61
C ALA A 4 5.09 2.03 9.11
N ALA A 5 4.27 1.20 8.45
CA ALA A 5 4.35 0.95 7.01
C ALA A 5 3.82 2.12 6.16
N SER A 6 3.05 3.04 6.75
CA SER A 6 2.54 4.25 6.10
C SER A 6 3.40 5.50 6.34
N LYS A 7 4.57 5.39 6.99
CA LYS A 7 5.48 6.52 7.13
C LYS A 7 5.97 6.97 5.75
N GLY A 8 5.71 8.23 5.41
CA GLY A 8 6.05 8.81 4.09
C GLY A 8 4.92 8.74 3.05
N MET A 9 3.76 8.18 3.40
CA MET A 9 2.56 8.19 2.56
C MET A 9 1.72 9.44 2.79
N THR A 10 1.16 9.97 1.70
CA THR A 10 0.25 11.12 1.74
C THR A 10 -1.18 10.69 2.10
N GLY A 11 -2.05 11.64 2.43
CA GLY A 11 -3.48 11.35 2.63
C GLY A 11 -4.15 10.72 1.39
N ALA A 12 -3.65 11.03 0.19
CA ALA A 12 -4.11 10.40 -1.05
C ALA A 12 -3.70 8.93 -1.13
N ASP A 13 -2.48 8.60 -0.70
CA ASP A 13 -2.00 7.21 -0.65
C ASP A 13 -2.79 6.38 0.36
N ILE A 14 -3.12 6.94 1.52
CA ILE A 14 -3.96 6.28 2.53
C ILE A 14 -5.36 5.99 1.96
N LYS A 15 -5.96 6.96 1.25
CA LYS A 15 -7.24 6.75 0.57
C LYS A 15 -7.14 5.63 -0.45
N ALA A 16 -6.08 5.62 -1.27
CA ALA A 16 -5.85 4.59 -2.27
C ALA A 16 -5.65 3.20 -1.64
N ILE A 17 -4.97 3.11 -0.50
CA ILE A 17 -4.80 1.86 0.26
C ILE A 17 -6.16 1.30 0.69
N CYS A 18 -7.03 2.12 1.26
CA CYS A 18 -8.36 1.65 1.70
C CYS A 18 -9.20 1.15 0.52
N THR A 19 -9.17 1.85 -0.62
CA THR A 19 -9.86 1.40 -1.83
C THR A 19 -9.32 0.07 -2.35
N GLU A 20 -8.00 -0.09 -2.42
CA GLU A 20 -7.37 -1.31 -2.92
C GLU A 20 -7.54 -2.49 -1.95
N ALA A 21 -7.53 -2.25 -0.64
CA ALA A 21 -7.80 -3.28 0.37
C ALA A 21 -9.23 -3.82 0.24
N GLY A 22 -10.22 -2.94 0.05
CA GLY A 22 -11.59 -3.34 -0.26
C GLY A 22 -11.68 -4.13 -1.57
N MET A 23 -10.95 -3.70 -2.60
CA MET A 23 -10.91 -4.40 -3.89
C MET A 23 -10.28 -5.80 -3.78
N PHE A 24 -9.28 -5.99 -2.91
CA PHE A 24 -8.72 -7.32 -2.66
C PHE A 24 -9.72 -8.24 -1.94
N ALA A 25 -10.47 -7.72 -0.97
CA ALA A 25 -11.53 -8.49 -0.33
C ALA A 25 -12.61 -8.92 -1.33
N ILE A 26 -13.09 -8.01 -2.18
CA ILE A 26 -14.09 -8.32 -3.24
C ILE A 26 -13.56 -9.36 -4.23
N ARG A 27 -12.29 -9.24 -4.65
CA ARG A 27 -11.67 -10.23 -5.57
C ARG A 27 -11.58 -11.63 -4.97
N ASP A 28 -11.44 -11.72 -3.66
CA ASP A 28 -11.39 -12.99 -2.93
C ASP A 28 -12.80 -13.45 -2.48
N ASP A 29 -13.87 -12.85 -3.02
CA ASP A 29 -15.28 -13.12 -2.68
C ASP A 29 -15.60 -12.97 -1.18
N ARG A 30 -14.95 -11.98 -0.54
CA ARG A 30 -15.12 -11.65 0.89
C ARG A 30 -15.80 -10.31 1.06
N GLU A 31 -16.73 -10.25 2.02
CA GLU A 31 -17.41 -9.01 2.42
C GLU A 31 -16.65 -8.23 3.51
N ILE A 32 -15.68 -8.88 4.17
CA ILE A 32 -14.89 -8.30 5.27
C ILE A 32 -13.43 -8.16 4.86
N VAL A 33 -12.89 -6.95 5.06
CA VAL A 33 -11.48 -6.64 4.84
C VAL A 33 -10.66 -7.14 6.03
N HIS A 34 -9.61 -7.91 5.74
CA HIS A 34 -8.68 -8.40 6.74
C HIS A 34 -7.33 -7.67 6.65
N HIS A 35 -6.51 -7.84 7.69
CA HIS A 35 -5.20 -7.22 7.78
C HIS A 35 -4.30 -7.53 6.57
N GLN A 36 -4.41 -8.74 5.99
CA GLN A 36 -3.65 -9.16 4.81
C GLN A 36 -3.97 -8.31 3.57
N ASP A 37 -5.21 -7.84 3.42
CA ASP A 37 -5.63 -6.99 2.31
C ASP A 37 -4.97 -5.61 2.37
N PHE A 38 -4.89 -5.05 3.58
CA PHE A 38 -4.15 -3.81 3.82
C PHE A 38 -2.67 -3.97 3.52
N GLN A 39 -2.05 -5.10 3.89
CA GLN A 39 -0.65 -5.35 3.55
C GLN A 39 -0.43 -5.45 2.03
N ARG A 40 -1.35 -6.11 1.30
CA ARG A 40 -1.30 -6.19 -0.19
C ARG A 40 -1.50 -4.81 -0.81
N ALA A 41 -2.44 -4.03 -0.31
CA ALA A 41 -2.73 -2.67 -0.77
C ALA A 41 -1.56 -1.71 -0.54
N ILE A 42 -0.95 -1.73 0.65
CA ILE A 42 0.23 -0.92 0.98
C ILE A 42 1.38 -1.22 0.01
N ARG A 43 1.68 -2.50 -0.24
CA ARG A 43 2.72 -2.90 -1.22
C ARG A 43 2.40 -2.39 -2.63
N LYS A 44 1.14 -2.49 -3.05
CA LYS A 44 0.69 -2.01 -4.37
C LYS A 44 0.83 -0.49 -4.51
N ILE A 45 0.45 0.27 -3.49
CA ILE A 45 0.51 1.74 -3.51
C ILE A 45 1.95 2.25 -3.38
N ALA A 46 2.78 1.62 -2.55
CA ALA A 46 4.21 1.92 -2.45
C ALA A 46 4.94 1.74 -3.80
N LEU A 47 4.48 0.82 -4.65
CA LEU A 47 5.01 0.65 -6.00
C LEU A 47 4.54 1.74 -6.98
N ARG A 48 3.36 2.35 -6.75
CA ARG A 48 2.78 3.41 -7.60
C ARG A 48 3.32 4.79 -7.26
N GLY A 49 3.45 5.08 -5.96
CA GLY A 49 4.04 6.31 -5.44
C GLY A 49 5.52 6.07 -5.18
N GLY A 50 6.36 6.44 -6.14
CA GLY A 50 7.80 6.17 -6.12
C GLY A 50 8.57 6.83 -4.97
N THR A 51 8.45 6.27 -3.76
CA THR A 51 9.41 6.49 -2.66
C THR A 51 10.60 5.53 -2.73
N ASP A 52 10.61 4.62 -3.72
CA ASP A 52 11.75 3.82 -4.16
C ASP A 52 12.20 4.18 -5.59
N ARG A 53 12.33 5.49 -5.88
CA ARG A 53 12.96 5.96 -7.14
C ARG A 53 14.46 6.19 -7.03
N ILE A 54 15.07 5.83 -5.90
CA ILE A 54 16.51 5.96 -5.73
C ILE A 54 17.07 4.56 -5.56
N PRO A 55 17.51 3.91 -6.66
CA PRO A 55 18.41 2.77 -6.55
C PRO A 55 19.56 3.15 -5.59
N PRO A 56 19.80 2.39 -4.51
CA PRO A 56 20.95 2.60 -3.64
C PRO A 56 22.21 2.22 -4.41
N GLY A 57 22.75 3.16 -5.20
CA GLY A 57 23.93 2.90 -6.04
C GLY A 57 24.28 3.95 -7.10
N ILE A 58 23.55 5.05 -7.24
CA ILE A 58 23.89 6.10 -8.24
C ILE A 58 24.88 7.17 -7.71
N TYR A 59 25.22 7.11 -6.43
CA TYR A 59 26.23 7.96 -5.77
C TYR A 59 27.40 7.11 -5.24
N GLY A 60 27.84 6.14 -6.04
CA GLY A 60 29.05 5.35 -5.82
C GLY A 60 29.97 5.45 -7.02
#